data_AF-A0A7T5JP94-F1
#
_entry.id   AF-A0A7T5JP94-F1
#
_cell.length_a   1.000
_cell.length_b   1.000
_cell.length_c   1.000
_cell.angle_alpha   90.00
_cell.angle_beta   90.00
_cell.angle_gamma   90.00
#
_symmetry.space_group_name_H-M   'P 1'
#
loop_
_entity.id
_entity.type
_entity.pdbx_description
1 polymer ?
#
loop_
_entity_poly.entity_id
_entity_poly.type
_entity_poly.pdbx_seq_one_letter_code
_entity_poly.pdbx_strand_id
1 'polypeptide(L)'
;MDAELTRKWFSHTADLRIEYVDGQDGRVRIYFLSSMVDKKLIYTQVLPQLQGLPLQTVTIEEVEKHLVVPASQRVSRQEMVIEHLLSGSIYIHIQKAPYGVAIPISAENKRSIDRPESRRMFSVHSRRSSKTWIPILR
;
A
#
# COMPACT_ATOMS: atom_id res chain seq x y z
N MET A 1 -22.00 -20.38 -13.35
CA MET A 1 -21.64 -19.83 -12.03
C MET A 1 -21.92 -20.90 -11.00
N ASP A 2 -20.88 -21.43 -10.36
CA ASP A 2 -20.97 -22.54 -9.41
C ASP A 2 -21.68 -22.15 -8.12
N ALA A 3 -22.73 -22.90 -7.76
CA ALA A 3 -23.53 -22.67 -6.56
C ALA A 3 -22.69 -22.79 -5.26
N GLU A 4 -21.59 -23.53 -5.30
CA GLU A 4 -20.67 -23.71 -4.17
C GLU A 4 -19.84 -22.45 -3.91
N LEU A 5 -19.33 -21.82 -4.97
CA LEU A 5 -18.72 -20.49 -4.91
C LEU A 5 -19.74 -19.53 -4.29
N THR A 6 -20.94 -19.42 -4.86
CA THR A 6 -21.98 -18.51 -4.38
C THR A 6 -22.31 -18.70 -2.89
N ARG A 7 -22.37 -19.94 -2.38
CA ARG A 7 -22.60 -20.19 -0.95
C ARG A 7 -21.43 -19.75 -0.06
N LYS A 8 -20.19 -20.10 -0.44
CA LYS A 8 -18.97 -19.67 0.26
C LYS A 8 -18.89 -18.14 0.33
N TRP A 9 -19.27 -17.50 -0.76
CA TRP A 9 -19.42 -16.06 -0.88
C TRP A 9 -20.43 -15.45 0.08
N PHE A 10 -21.67 -15.95 0.11
CA PHE A 10 -22.71 -15.44 1.01
C PHE A 10 -22.33 -15.61 2.48
N SER A 11 -21.66 -16.70 2.86
CA SER A 11 -21.19 -16.87 4.24
C SER A 11 -20.11 -15.86 4.64
N HIS A 12 -19.24 -15.46 3.72
CA HIS A 12 -18.17 -14.49 4.00
C HIS A 12 -18.62 -13.02 3.84
N THR A 13 -19.78 -12.77 3.23
CA THR A 13 -20.31 -11.41 3.08
C THR A 13 -20.64 -10.78 4.45
N ALA A 14 -21.02 -11.58 5.44
CA ALA A 14 -21.24 -11.13 6.82
C ALA A 14 -19.95 -10.65 7.52
N ASP A 15 -18.79 -11.14 7.06
CA ASP A 15 -17.47 -10.76 7.55
C ASP A 15 -16.82 -9.64 6.74
N LEU A 16 -17.41 -9.26 5.60
CA LEU A 16 -16.87 -8.20 4.77
C LEU A 16 -16.95 -6.87 5.52
N ARG A 17 -15.80 -6.27 5.74
CA ARG A 17 -15.65 -4.93 6.33
C ARG A 17 -15.10 -4.00 5.27
N ILE A 18 -15.62 -2.78 5.31
CA ILE A 18 -15.20 -1.68 4.46
C ILE A 18 -14.81 -0.54 5.39
N GLU A 19 -13.52 -0.21 5.41
CA GLU A 19 -13.02 0.95 6.13
C GLU A 19 -12.80 2.08 5.13
N TYR A 20 -13.21 3.27 5.52
CA TYR A 20 -13.10 4.48 4.71
C TYR A 20 -11.99 5.35 5.28
N VAL A 21 -11.01 5.69 4.44
CA VAL A 21 -10.01 6.70 4.77
C VAL A 21 -10.49 8.02 4.18
N ASP A 22 -10.57 9.06 5.01
CA ASP A 22 -11.16 10.39 4.73
C ASP A 22 -12.69 10.56 4.97
N GLY A 23 -13.25 9.89 5.98
CA GLY A 23 -14.64 10.10 6.41
C GLY A 23 -15.69 9.18 5.74
N GLN A 24 -16.99 9.48 5.91
CA GLN A 24 -18.08 8.56 5.52
C GLN A 24 -18.20 8.28 4.02
N ASP A 25 -17.68 9.16 3.16
CA ASP A 25 -17.60 8.99 1.70
C ASP A 25 -16.18 8.70 1.21
N GLY A 26 -15.28 8.35 2.15
CA GLY A 26 -13.83 8.34 1.99
C GLY A 26 -13.33 7.88 0.62
N ARG A 27 -12.44 8.68 0.03
CA ARG A 27 -11.92 8.43 -1.32
C ARG A 27 -11.17 7.11 -1.39
N VAL A 28 -10.52 6.70 -0.30
CA VAL A 28 -9.83 5.40 -0.21
C VAL A 28 -10.69 4.44 0.58
N ARG A 29 -10.95 3.27 0.01
CA ARG A 29 -11.75 2.20 0.61
C ARG A 29 -10.89 0.96 0.79
N ILE A 30 -10.89 0.42 2.00
CA ILE A 30 -10.17 -0.80 2.35
C ILE A 30 -11.20 -1.90 2.58
N TYR A 31 -11.12 -2.96 1.81
CA TYR A 31 -11.99 -4.13 1.89
C TYR A 31 -11.19 -5.27 2.50
N PHE A 32 -11.76 -5.95 3.50
CA PHE A 32 -11.17 -7.15 4.10
C PHE A 32 -12.25 -8.02 4.75
N LEU A 33 -11.95 -9.30 4.93
CA LEU A 33 -12.79 -10.20 5.71
C LEU A 33 -12.29 -10.24 7.15
N SER A 34 -13.13 -9.85 8.12
CA SER A 34 -12.73 -9.79 9.54
C SER A 34 -12.33 -11.13 10.14
N SER A 35 -12.78 -12.24 9.55
CA SER A 35 -12.40 -13.60 9.95
C SER A 35 -11.05 -14.04 9.37
N MET A 36 -10.56 -13.39 8.32
CA MET A 36 -9.30 -13.76 7.64
C MET A 36 -8.14 -12.81 7.95
N VAL A 37 -8.43 -11.56 8.31
CA VAL A 37 -7.42 -10.52 8.54
C VAL A 37 -7.50 -9.99 9.96
N ASP A 38 -6.35 -9.94 10.65
CA ASP A 38 -6.24 -9.32 11.96
C ASP A 38 -6.46 -7.80 11.82
N LYS A 39 -7.57 -7.31 12.40
CA LYS A 39 -7.93 -5.89 12.40
C LYS A 39 -6.81 -5.01 12.94
N LYS A 40 -6.01 -5.50 13.90
CA LYS A 40 -4.88 -4.75 14.46
C LYS A 40 -3.91 -4.36 13.36
N LEU A 41 -3.61 -5.25 12.41
CA LEU A 41 -2.72 -4.94 11.28
C LEU A 41 -3.29 -3.81 10.41
N ILE A 42 -4.60 -3.80 10.17
CA ILE A 42 -5.25 -2.71 9.45
C ILE A 42 -5.02 -1.37 10.16
N TYR A 43 -5.33 -1.30 11.47
CA TYR A 43 -5.26 -0.05 12.23
C TYR A 43 -3.82 0.38 12.59
N THR A 44 -2.88 -0.54 12.74
CA THR A 44 -1.51 -0.20 13.14
C THR A 44 -0.53 -0.09 11.98
N GLN A 45 -0.83 -0.66 10.81
CA GLN A 45 0.10 -0.68 9.67
C GLN A 45 -0.48 -0.03 8.42
N VAL A 46 -1.70 -0.38 8.03
CA VAL A 46 -2.28 0.05 6.75
C VAL A 46 -2.86 1.47 6.84
N LEU A 47 -3.74 1.70 7.83
CA LEU A 47 -4.42 2.98 8.01
C LEU A 47 -3.46 4.15 8.25
N PRO A 48 -2.45 4.05 9.15
CA PRO A 48 -1.52 5.16 9.38
C PRO A 48 -0.75 5.55 8.12
N GLN A 49 -0.39 4.58 7.28
CA GLN A 49 0.30 4.85 6.02
C GLN A 49 -0.61 5.54 5.00
N LEU A 50 -1.87 5.12 4.91
CA LEU A 50 -2.84 5.79 4.03
C LEU A 50 -3.17 7.20 4.52
N GLN A 51 -3.30 7.42 5.83
CA GLN A 51 -3.54 8.74 6.41
C GLN A 51 -2.38 9.72 6.20
N GLY A 52 -1.16 9.22 5.99
CA GLY A 52 0.00 10.05 5.64
C GLY A 52 0.00 10.58 4.20
N LEU A 53 -0.92 10.11 3.35
CA LEU A 53 -1.01 10.53 1.95
C LEU A 53 -2.00 11.69 1.77
N PRO A 54 -1.82 12.55 0.74
CA PRO A 54 -2.80 13.57 0.39
C PRO A 54 -4.04 12.92 -0.23
N LEU A 55 -4.99 12.49 0.61
CA LEU A 55 -6.19 11.72 0.22
C LEU A 55 -7.04 12.41 -0.87
N GLN A 56 -7.02 13.74 -0.94
CA GLN A 56 -7.72 14.52 -1.97
C GLN A 56 -7.09 14.48 -3.37
N THR A 57 -5.84 14.04 -3.50
CA THR A 57 -5.17 13.89 -4.82
C THR A 57 -4.59 12.50 -5.04
N VAL A 58 -4.63 11.63 -4.03
CA VAL A 58 -3.97 10.31 -4.05
C VAL A 58 -4.38 9.45 -5.24
N THR A 59 -3.38 8.83 -5.85
CA THR A 59 -3.50 7.85 -6.93
C THR A 59 -3.14 6.44 -6.45
N ILE A 60 -3.57 5.40 -7.18
CA ILE A 60 -3.24 4.01 -6.81
C ILE A 60 -1.72 3.80 -6.82
N GLU A 61 -1.02 4.45 -7.75
CA GLU A 61 0.44 4.37 -7.86
C GLU A 61 1.16 4.96 -6.64
N GLU A 62 0.60 5.99 -6.02
CA GLU A 62 1.12 6.53 -4.76
C GLU A 62 0.87 5.58 -3.59
N VAL A 63 -0.32 4.97 -3.53
CA VAL A 63 -0.65 3.94 -2.54
C VAL A 63 0.30 2.75 -2.67
N GLU A 64 0.58 2.28 -3.89
CA GLU A 64 1.53 1.20 -4.16
C GLU A 64 2.94 1.54 -3.68
N LYS A 65 3.43 2.73 -3.99
CA LYS A 65 4.76 3.18 -3.55
C LYS A 65 4.84 3.31 -2.04
N HIS A 66 3.79 3.80 -1.40
CA HIS A 66 3.78 4.05 0.04
C HIS A 66 3.65 2.77 0.85
N LEU A 67 2.79 1.85 0.40
CA LEU A 67 2.59 0.53 1.03
C LEU A 67 3.60 -0.52 0.56
N VAL A 68 4.54 -0.16 -0.33
CA VAL A 68 5.55 -1.04 -0.93
C VAL A 68 4.92 -2.27 -1.60
N VAL A 69 3.85 -2.03 -2.35
CA VAL A 69 3.10 -3.08 -3.06
C VAL A 69 3.51 -3.10 -4.53
N PRO A 70 3.86 -4.27 -5.09
CA PRO A 70 4.22 -4.36 -6.50
C PRO A 70 3.01 -4.17 -7.40
N ALA A 71 3.21 -3.52 -8.56
CA ALA A 71 2.16 -3.28 -9.55
C ALA A 71 1.50 -4.56 -10.11
N SER A 72 2.13 -5.73 -9.94
CA SER A 72 1.54 -7.04 -10.28
C SER A 72 0.34 -7.41 -9.41
N GLN A 73 0.13 -6.71 -8.30
CA GLN A 73 -1.01 -6.90 -7.40
C GLN A 73 -2.19 -5.96 -7.71
N ARG A 74 -2.15 -5.27 -8.85
CA ARG A 74 -3.29 -4.47 -9.34
C ARG A 74 -4.42 -5.40 -9.75
N VAL A 75 -5.62 -5.09 -9.26
CA VAL A 75 -6.83 -5.88 -9.55
C VAL A 75 -7.90 -4.95 -10.11
N SER A 76 -8.36 -5.25 -11.32
CA SER A 76 -9.42 -4.51 -12.01
C SER A 76 -10.72 -5.31 -12.15
N ARG A 77 -10.64 -6.64 -12.07
CA ARG A 77 -11.79 -7.53 -12.20
C ARG A 77 -12.36 -7.86 -10.84
N GLN A 78 -13.67 -7.71 -10.71
CA GLN A 78 -14.38 -8.01 -9.47
C GLN A 78 -14.04 -9.42 -8.98
N GLU A 79 -14.20 -10.44 -9.82
CA GLU A 79 -13.92 -11.86 -9.51
C GLU A 79 -12.58 -12.07 -8.79
N MET A 80 -11.52 -11.43 -9.28
CA MET A 80 -10.19 -11.51 -8.69
C MET A 80 -10.09 -10.82 -7.32
N VAL A 81 -10.78 -9.69 -7.12
CA VAL A 81 -10.83 -9.02 -5.80
C VAL A 81 -11.29 -10.01 -4.74
N ILE A 82 -12.23 -10.88 -5.11
CA ILE A 82 -12.83 -11.79 -4.15
C ILE A 82 -11.92 -12.96 -3.87
N GLU A 83 -11.30 -13.54 -4.89
CA GLU A 83 -10.27 -14.56 -4.69
C GLU A 83 -9.16 -14.05 -3.75
N HIS A 84 -8.78 -12.78 -3.90
CA HIS A 84 -7.86 -12.11 -2.98
C HIS A 84 -8.43 -11.97 -1.56
N LEU A 85 -9.67 -11.52 -1.39
CA LEU A 85 -10.28 -11.42 -0.06
C LEU A 85 -10.41 -12.79 0.64
N LEU A 86 -10.83 -13.82 -0.10
CA LEU A 86 -10.99 -15.19 0.39
C LEU A 86 -9.66 -15.89 0.71
N SER A 87 -8.54 -15.41 0.14
CA SER A 87 -7.19 -15.85 0.47
C SER A 87 -6.57 -15.09 1.65
N GLY A 88 -7.32 -14.18 2.28
CA GLY A 88 -6.82 -13.37 3.41
C GLY A 88 -5.99 -12.16 2.99
N SER A 89 -6.13 -11.70 1.74
CA SER A 89 -5.60 -10.40 1.33
C SER A 89 -6.56 -9.28 1.71
N ILE A 90 -6.01 -8.08 1.83
CA ILE A 90 -6.81 -6.84 1.85
C ILE A 90 -6.88 -6.28 0.44
N TYR A 91 -7.95 -5.58 0.12
CA TYR A 91 -8.08 -4.88 -1.16
C TYR A 91 -8.30 -3.40 -0.92
N ILE A 92 -7.52 -2.55 -1.59
CA ILE A 92 -7.59 -1.10 -1.47
C ILE A 92 -8.03 -0.52 -2.80
N HIS A 93 -9.06 0.33 -2.77
CA HIS A 93 -9.60 1.00 -3.95
C HIS A 93 -9.67 2.51 -3.72
N ILE A 94 -9.38 3.27 -4.77
CA ILE A 94 -9.55 4.72 -4.77
C ILE A 94 -10.77 5.06 -5.61
N GLN A 95 -11.66 5.89 -5.07
CA GLN A 95 -12.85 6.36 -5.74
C GLN A 95 -12.48 6.96 -7.11
N LYS A 96 -13.24 6.57 -8.15
CA LYS A 96 -13.03 6.90 -9.56
C LYS A 96 -11.79 6.25 -10.22
N ALA A 97 -11.02 5.43 -9.51
CA ALA A 97 -9.97 4.64 -10.12
C ALA A 97 -10.54 3.37 -10.81
N PRO A 98 -10.07 3.01 -12.02
CA PRO A 98 -10.54 1.84 -12.75
C PRO A 98 -10.04 0.50 -12.19
N TYR A 99 -9.11 0.53 -11.24
CA TYR A 99 -8.56 -0.64 -10.56
C TYR A 99 -8.20 -0.29 -9.11
N GLY A 100 -7.99 -1.32 -8.30
CA GLY A 100 -7.42 -1.22 -6.97
C GLY A 100 -6.18 -2.10 -6.84
N VAL A 101 -5.74 -2.29 -5.61
CA VAL A 101 -4.57 -3.10 -5.27
C VAL A 101 -4.91 -4.13 -4.19
N ALA A 102 -4.53 -5.38 -4.40
CA ALA A 102 -4.64 -6.43 -3.40
C ALA A 102 -3.31 -6.57 -2.63
N ILE A 103 -3.37 -6.72 -1.31
CA ILE A 103 -2.17 -6.85 -0.48
C ILE A 103 -2.30 -8.11 0.36
N PRO A 104 -1.46 -9.13 0.13
CA PRO A 104 -1.46 -10.32 0.97
C PRO A 104 -0.93 -9.96 2.35
N ILE A 105 -1.71 -10.27 3.40
CA ILE A 105 -1.31 -10.11 4.79
C ILE A 105 -0.63 -11.40 5.26
N SER A 106 0.49 -11.75 4.62
CA SER A 106 1.36 -12.83 5.11
C SER A 106 2.27 -12.29 6.21
N ALA A 107 2.64 -13.13 7.19
CA ALA A 107 3.51 -12.73 8.32
C ALA A 107 4.86 -12.12 7.88
N GLU A 108 5.31 -12.43 6.66
CA GLU A 108 6.52 -11.90 6.04
C GLU A 108 6.41 -10.44 5.56
N ASN A 109 5.18 -9.97 5.28
CA ASN A 109 4.93 -8.59 4.81
C ASN A 109 5.00 -7.55 5.94
N LYS A 110 5.15 -7.99 7.21
CA LYS A 110 5.46 -7.12 8.34
C LYS A 110 6.75 -6.32 8.15
N ARG A 111 7.69 -6.81 7.34
CA ARG A 111 8.98 -6.14 7.09
C ARG A 111 8.91 -5.06 6.01
N SER A 112 8.02 -5.19 5.03
CA SER A 112 7.92 -4.24 3.90
C SER A 112 7.22 -2.94 4.29
N ILE A 113 6.31 -3.01 5.27
CA ILE A 113 5.57 -1.84 5.76
C ILE A 113 6.41 -1.01 6.77
N ASP A 114 7.53 -1.53 7.26
CA ASP A 114 8.31 -0.89 8.33
C ASP A 114 9.26 0.24 7.86
N ARG A 115 9.49 0.44 6.56
CA ARG A 115 10.49 1.45 6.11
C ARG A 115 10.21 2.13 4.77
N PRO A 116 9.92 3.43 4.73
CA PRO A 116 10.56 4.29 3.76
C PRO A 116 11.98 4.54 4.26
N GLU A 117 12.93 3.75 3.77
CA GLU A 117 14.35 4.05 3.97
C GLU A 117 14.59 5.44 3.39
N SER A 118 14.72 6.42 4.27
CA SER A 118 15.02 7.80 3.91
C SER A 118 16.27 7.81 3.04
N ARG A 119 16.06 7.99 1.74
CA ARG A 119 17.10 8.27 0.76
C ARG A 119 17.72 9.61 1.13
N ARG A 120 18.62 9.61 2.11
CA ARG A 120 19.52 10.73 2.37
C ARG A 120 20.48 10.81 1.19
N MET A 121 20.10 11.59 0.19
CA MET A 121 21.03 12.26 -0.70
C MET A 121 22.04 13.00 0.18
N PHE A 122 23.27 12.48 0.27
CA PHE A 122 24.41 13.35 0.53
C PHE A 122 25.15 13.55 -0.77
N SER A 123 25.17 14.83 -1.13
CA SER A 123 25.63 15.42 -2.36
C SER A 123 27.08 15.05 -2.67
N VAL A 124 27.30 14.69 -3.92
CA VAL A 124 28.60 14.64 -4.59
C VAL A 124 29.26 16.02 -4.46
N HIS A 125 30.43 16.07 -3.81
CA HIS A 125 31.43 17.10 -4.09
C HIS A 125 32.68 16.43 -4.67
N SER A 126 32.63 16.23 -5.98
CA SER A 126 33.82 16.08 -6.80
C SER A 126 34.41 17.48 -7.05
N ARG A 127 35.62 17.74 -6.54
CA ARG A 127 36.55 18.62 -7.24
C ARG A 127 37.94 17.99 -7.27
N ARG A 128 38.36 17.73 -8.50
CA ARG A 128 39.70 17.36 -8.94
C ARG A 128 40.75 18.36 -8.42
N SER A 129 41.86 17.80 -7.93
CA SER A 129 43.24 18.00 -8.42
C SER A 129 43.60 19.38 -9.01
N SER A 130 44.59 20.07 -8.42
CA SER A 130 45.86 20.44 -9.12
C SER A 130 46.85 21.25 -8.25
N LYS A 131 48.11 20.79 -8.28
CA LYS A 131 49.39 21.51 -8.42
C LYS A 131 49.67 22.83 -7.65
N THR A 132 50.74 22.76 -6.84
CA THR A 132 51.95 23.60 -6.80
C THR A 132 51.82 25.14 -6.86
N TRP A 133 52.35 25.85 -5.86
CA TRP A 133 53.50 26.80 -5.94
C TRP A 133 53.63 27.65 -4.64
N ILE A 134 54.89 27.92 -4.29
CA ILE A 134 55.44 28.70 -3.18
C ILE A 134 55.15 30.21 -3.39
N PRO A 135 55.05 31.03 -2.34
CA PRO A 135 56.05 32.09 -2.20
C PRO A 135 56.55 32.37 -0.77
N ILE A 136 57.80 32.81 -0.76
CA ILE A 136 58.63 33.42 0.29
C ILE A 136 57.96 34.69 0.84
N LEU A 137 58.18 35.03 2.11
CA LEU A 137 58.20 36.37 2.74
C LEU A 137 58.39 36.14 4.26
N ARG A 138 59.24 36.81 5.03
CA ARG A 138 60.30 37.81 4.84
C ARG A 138 61.06 37.85 6.16
#